data_AF-A0A2V9FAA6-F1
#
_entry.id   AF-A0A2V9FAA6-F1
#
_cell.length_a   1.000
_cell.length_b   1.000
_cell.length_c   1.000
_cell.angle_alpha   90.00
_cell.angle_beta   90.00
_cell.angle_gamma   90.00
#
_symmetry.space_group_name_H-M   'P 1'
#
loop_
_entity.id
_entity.type
_entity.pdbx_description
1 polymer ?
#
loop_
_entity_poly.entity_id
_entity_poly.type
_entity_poly.pdbx_seq_one_letter_code
_entity_poly.pdbx_strand_id
1 'polypeptide(L)'
;MEHFTTENWIDFVNQAVDASKKSLMEQHLKQGCKRCTETVSLWQRVRQSAASEASYQPPEDAVRVAKATFAGAGLADQRKGAGSRIKVLFDSFLQPVFEGARSAGAGTRQMLYRADPFQIDVQVEAKPGGNRIVVTGQLLDMTDPGVVGRDARIVLSNMRGHVVHAITNQFGEFSGEIENSGDLQMTFSSGDGLPIVISLRDALGNLEGGKR
;
A
#
# COMPACT_ATOMS: atom_id res chain seq x y z
N MET A 1 -29.77 -41.92 15.30
CA MET A 1 -28.43 -42.31 14.80
C MET A 1 -27.47 -41.23 15.27
N GLU A 2 -26.40 -41.62 15.96
CA GLU A 2 -25.33 -40.68 16.30
C GLU A 2 -24.48 -40.38 15.06
N HIS A 3 -24.14 -39.12 14.88
CA HIS A 3 -23.29 -38.66 13.78
C HIS A 3 -21.90 -38.35 14.31
N PHE A 4 -20.87 -38.64 13.52
CA PHE A 4 -19.53 -38.16 13.84
C PHE A 4 -19.46 -36.65 13.65
N THR A 5 -18.67 -36.00 14.51
CA THR A 5 -18.42 -34.55 14.42
C THR A 5 -17.68 -34.18 13.12
N THR A 6 -17.71 -32.89 12.79
CA THR A 6 -17.04 -32.36 11.60
C THR A 6 -15.54 -32.61 11.64
N GLU A 7 -14.91 -32.44 12.80
CA GLU A 7 -13.46 -32.65 13.02
C GLU A 7 -13.07 -34.09 12.67
N ASN A 8 -13.88 -35.06 13.09
CA ASN A 8 -13.64 -36.46 12.73
C ASN A 8 -13.69 -36.66 11.21
N TRP A 9 -14.63 -36.03 10.51
CA TRP A 9 -14.71 -36.14 9.05
C TRP A 9 -13.56 -35.42 8.33
N ILE A 10 -13.04 -34.32 8.89
CA ILE A 10 -11.82 -33.67 8.40
C ILE A 10 -10.63 -34.63 8.54
N ASP A 11 -10.44 -35.20 9.73
CA ASP A 11 -9.35 -36.16 10.00
C ASP A 11 -9.48 -37.40 9.10
N PHE A 12 -10.71 -37.89 8.89
CA PHE A 12 -10.99 -39.00 8.00
C PHE A 12 -10.57 -38.71 6.57
N VAL A 13 -10.94 -37.54 6.03
CA VAL A 13 -10.56 -37.12 4.68
C VAL A 13 -9.05 -36.90 4.56
N ASN A 14 -8.40 -36.43 5.63
CA ASN A 14 -6.95 -36.26 5.71
C ASN A 14 -6.18 -37.55 6.00
N GLN A 15 -6.86 -38.69 6.19
CA GLN A 15 -6.27 -39.97 6.57
C GLN A 15 -5.52 -39.94 7.93
N ALA A 16 -5.95 -39.05 8.83
CA ALA A 16 -5.40 -38.83 10.17
C ALA A 16 -6.16 -39.54 11.30
N VAL A 17 -7.18 -40.34 10.96
CA VAL A 17 -7.90 -41.20 11.91
C VAL A 17 -7.20 -42.54 12.08
N ASP A 18 -7.29 -43.12 13.27
CA ASP A 18 -6.84 -44.49 13.52
C ASP A 18 -7.68 -45.52 12.75
N ALA A 19 -7.11 -46.71 12.53
CA ALA A 19 -7.73 -47.75 11.70
C ALA A 19 -9.08 -48.23 12.24
N SER A 20 -9.26 -48.26 13.57
CA SER A 20 -10.50 -48.74 14.18
C SER A 20 -11.65 -47.74 13.95
N LYS A 21 -11.37 -46.45 14.16
CA LYS A 21 -12.32 -45.36 13.95
C LYS A 21 -12.65 -45.18 12.47
N LYS A 22 -11.65 -45.33 11.59
CA LYS A 22 -11.85 -45.31 10.13
C LYS A 22 -12.88 -46.35 9.68
N SER A 23 -12.78 -47.58 10.17
CA SER A 23 -13.72 -48.65 9.79
C SER A 23 -15.16 -48.34 10.24
N LEU A 24 -15.35 -47.77 11.43
CA LEU A 24 -16.67 -47.36 11.92
C LEU A 24 -17.27 -46.25 11.05
N MET A 25 -16.44 -45.28 10.65
CA MET A 25 -16.85 -44.17 9.82
C MET A 25 -17.19 -44.63 8.39
N GLU A 26 -16.42 -45.56 7.81
CA GLU A 26 -16.74 -46.19 6.52
C GLU A 26 -18.05 -46.98 6.58
N GLN A 27 -18.29 -47.72 7.67
CA GLN A 27 -19.55 -48.43 7.86
C GLN A 27 -20.74 -47.46 7.96
N HIS A 28 -20.58 -46.33 8.66
CA HIS A 28 -21.60 -45.30 8.75
C HIS A 28 -21.95 -44.68 7.39
N LEU A 29 -20.94 -44.50 6.52
CA LEU A 29 -21.17 -44.05 5.14
C LEU A 29 -21.88 -45.14 4.31
N LYS A 30 -21.50 -46.41 4.47
CA LYS A 30 -22.17 -47.56 3.80
C LYS A 30 -23.63 -47.73 4.21
N GLN A 31 -24.00 -47.32 5.42
CA GLN A 31 -25.39 -47.29 5.89
C GLN A 31 -26.25 -46.20 5.21
N GLY A 32 -25.66 -45.33 4.37
CA GLY A 32 -26.39 -44.38 3.54
C GLY A 32 -26.74 -43.07 4.24
N CYS A 33 -25.99 -42.66 5.26
CA CYS A 33 -26.23 -41.39 5.95
C CYS A 33 -25.94 -40.16 5.07
N LYS A 34 -26.99 -39.56 4.48
CA LYS A 34 -26.86 -38.42 3.56
C LYS A 34 -26.07 -37.24 4.14
N ARG A 35 -26.35 -36.84 5.39
CA ARG A 35 -25.68 -35.72 6.07
C ARG A 35 -24.16 -35.91 6.16
N CYS A 36 -23.73 -37.11 6.55
CA CYS A 36 -22.31 -37.41 6.68
C CYS A 36 -21.65 -37.56 5.29
N THR A 37 -22.35 -38.12 4.30
CA THR A 37 -21.86 -38.16 2.91
C THR A 37 -21.64 -36.76 2.33
N GLU A 38 -22.55 -35.81 2.57
CA GLU A 38 -22.41 -34.42 2.15
C GLU A 38 -21.21 -33.73 2.82
N THR A 39 -21.04 -33.96 4.12
CA THR A 39 -19.93 -33.40 4.90
C THR A 39 -18.58 -33.94 4.41
N VAL A 40 -18.47 -35.25 4.16
CA VAL A 40 -17.26 -35.86 3.60
C VAL A 40 -16.98 -35.33 2.20
N SER A 41 -18.00 -35.20 1.34
CA SER A 41 -17.85 -34.68 -0.02
C SER A 41 -17.37 -33.22 -0.04
N LEU A 42 -17.83 -32.40 0.90
CA LEU A 42 -17.34 -31.04 1.08
C LEU A 42 -15.84 -31.03 1.42
N TRP A 43 -15.42 -31.79 2.44
CA TRP A 43 -14.03 -31.81 2.88
C TRP A 43 -13.09 -32.46 1.86
N GLN A 44 -13.57 -33.44 1.08
CA GLN A 44 -12.81 -34.00 -0.05
C GLN A 44 -12.50 -32.93 -1.10
N ARG A 45 -13.46 -32.06 -1.44
CA ARG A 45 -13.22 -30.94 -2.36
C ARG A 45 -12.20 -29.95 -1.79
N VAL A 46 -12.31 -29.60 -0.51
CA VAL A 46 -11.33 -28.72 0.15
C VAL A 46 -9.92 -29.32 0.09
N ARG A 47 -9.76 -30.61 0.40
CA ARG A 47 -8.47 -31.31 0.31
C ARG A 47 -7.91 -31.33 -1.12
N GLN A 48 -8.75 -31.55 -2.13
CA GLN A 48 -8.34 -31.52 -3.54
C GLN A 48 -7.87 -30.13 -3.98
N SER A 49 -8.57 -29.07 -3.57
CA SER A 49 -8.15 -27.69 -3.84
C SER A 49 -6.81 -27.38 -3.18
N ALA A 50 -6.64 -27.72 -1.90
CA ALA A 50 -5.38 -27.51 -1.18
C ALA A 50 -4.21 -28.32 -1.76
N ALA A 51 -4.45 -29.54 -2.28
CA ALA A 51 -3.42 -30.30 -2.99
C ALA A 51 -2.98 -29.62 -4.30
N SER A 52 -3.89 -28.87 -4.93
CA SER A 52 -3.59 -28.07 -6.13
C SER A 52 -2.88 -26.75 -5.79
N GLU A 53 -2.78 -26.35 -4.52
CA GLU A 53 -2.10 -25.12 -4.07
C GLU A 53 -0.64 -25.08 -4.56
N ALA A 54 0.04 -26.23 -4.56
CA ALA A 54 1.42 -26.36 -5.03
C ALA A 54 1.61 -25.99 -6.51
N SER A 55 0.53 -26.03 -7.31
CA SER A 55 0.55 -25.59 -8.71
C SER A 55 0.49 -24.07 -8.89
N TYR A 56 0.16 -23.32 -7.83
CA TYR A 56 0.20 -21.86 -7.81
C TYR A 56 1.58 -21.30 -7.40
N GLN A 57 2.56 -22.17 -7.15
CA GLN A 57 3.92 -21.72 -6.87
C GLN A 57 4.47 -21.01 -8.12
N PRO A 58 4.83 -19.72 -8.03
CA PRO A 58 5.41 -19.02 -9.17
C PRO A 58 6.75 -19.66 -9.56
N PRO A 59 7.11 -19.68 -10.85
CA PRO A 59 8.39 -20.17 -11.31
C PRO A 59 9.57 -19.54 -10.57
N GLU A 60 10.61 -20.33 -10.25
CA GLU A 60 11.74 -19.87 -9.44
C GLU A 60 12.51 -18.71 -10.09
N ASP A 61 12.56 -18.67 -11.41
CA ASP A 61 13.17 -17.59 -12.19
C ASP A 61 12.39 -16.28 -12.05
N ALA A 62 11.05 -16.33 -12.06
CA ALA A 62 10.21 -15.16 -11.79
C ALA A 62 10.45 -14.60 -10.38
N VAL A 63 10.56 -15.49 -9.38
CA VAL A 63 10.89 -15.10 -7.99
C VAL A 63 12.29 -14.47 -7.92
N ARG A 64 13.28 -15.06 -8.59
CA ARG A 64 14.65 -14.55 -8.64
C ARG A 64 14.72 -13.17 -9.31
N VAL A 65 14.00 -12.98 -10.41
CA VAL A 65 13.89 -11.67 -11.10
C VAL A 65 13.26 -10.64 -10.18
N ALA A 66 12.15 -10.95 -9.50
CA ALA A 66 11.52 -10.02 -8.56
C ALA A 66 12.48 -9.62 -7.42
N LYS A 67 13.19 -10.59 -6.82
CA LYS A 67 14.21 -10.33 -5.78
C LYS A 67 15.36 -9.47 -6.30
N ALA A 68 15.87 -9.75 -7.49
CA ALA A 68 16.98 -9.01 -8.10
C ALA A 68 16.58 -7.57 -8.44
N THR A 69 15.39 -7.36 -9.00
CA THR A 69 14.83 -6.03 -9.29
C THR A 69 14.68 -5.22 -8.01
N PHE A 70 14.16 -5.81 -6.93
CA PHE A 70 14.02 -5.15 -5.64
C PHE A 70 15.39 -4.78 -5.03
N ALA A 71 16.37 -5.70 -5.05
CA ALA A 71 17.72 -5.43 -4.58
C ALA A 71 18.44 -4.35 -5.41
N GLY A 72 18.23 -4.36 -6.73
CA GLY A 72 18.77 -3.36 -7.66
C GLY A 72 18.18 -1.96 -7.45
N ALA A 73 16.89 -1.86 -7.14
CA ALA A 73 16.23 -0.60 -6.80
C ALA A 73 16.87 0.05 -5.56
N GLY A 74 17.23 -0.75 -4.54
CA GLY A 74 17.95 -0.26 -3.35
C GLY A 74 19.38 0.21 -3.63
N LEU A 75 20.04 -0.29 -4.67
CA LEU A 75 21.40 0.11 -5.07
C LEU A 75 21.43 1.34 -5.98
N ALA A 76 20.43 1.51 -6.84
CA ALA A 76 20.27 2.73 -7.64
C ALA A 76 20.04 3.96 -6.74
N ASP A 77 19.37 3.76 -5.61
CA ASP A 77 19.14 4.78 -4.57
C ASP A 77 20.44 5.18 -3.82
N GLN A 78 21.47 4.33 -3.81
CA GLN A 78 22.77 4.66 -3.21
C GLN A 78 23.70 5.47 -4.11
N ARG A 79 23.46 5.49 -5.42
CA ARG A 79 24.36 6.13 -6.40
C ARG A 79 24.07 7.61 -6.64
N LYS A 80 22.98 8.15 -6.08
CA LYS A 80 22.74 9.60 -6.01
C LYS A 80 23.33 10.12 -4.70
N GLY A 81 24.50 10.74 -4.79
CA GLY A 81 25.33 11.11 -3.64
C GLY A 81 24.60 11.99 -2.62
N ALA A 82 24.95 11.81 -1.34
CA ALA A 82 24.82 12.68 -0.16
C ALA A 82 23.58 13.60 0.01
N GLY A 83 22.55 13.47 -0.80
CA GLY A 83 21.22 13.98 -0.55
C GLY A 83 20.55 13.03 0.42
N SER A 84 20.01 13.59 1.50
CA SER A 84 19.22 12.86 2.48
C SER A 84 18.29 11.85 1.79
N ARG A 85 18.43 10.55 2.09
CA ARG A 85 17.59 9.50 1.49
C ARG A 85 16.15 9.80 1.86
N ILE A 86 15.35 10.22 0.88
CA ILE A 86 13.93 10.46 1.07
C ILE A 86 13.24 9.11 1.27
N LYS A 87 12.64 8.92 2.43
CA LYS A 87 11.84 7.73 2.77
C LYS A 87 10.38 8.12 2.83
N VAL A 88 9.51 7.32 2.20
CA VAL A 88 8.06 7.40 2.39
C VAL A 88 7.74 6.62 3.67
N LEU A 89 7.22 7.31 4.69
CA LEU A 89 6.76 6.69 5.94
C LEU A 89 5.28 6.31 5.86
N PHE A 90 4.48 7.08 5.13
CA PHE A 90 3.06 6.84 4.92
C PHE A 90 2.61 7.36 3.55
N ASP A 91 1.68 6.65 2.93
CA ASP A 91 0.94 7.10 1.75
C ASP A 91 -0.47 6.49 1.82
N SER A 92 -1.49 7.34 1.82
CA SER A 92 -2.89 6.91 1.93
C SER A 92 -3.33 6.04 0.76
N PHE A 93 -2.70 6.17 -0.42
CA PHE A 93 -3.02 5.36 -1.59
C PHE A 93 -2.41 3.96 -1.54
N LEU A 94 -1.40 3.75 -0.68
CA LEU A 94 -0.81 2.44 -0.44
C LEU A 94 -1.52 1.66 0.68
N GLN A 95 -2.52 2.26 1.33
CA GLN A 95 -3.25 1.61 2.42
C GLN A 95 -4.37 0.70 1.88
N PRO A 96 -4.60 -0.48 2.49
CA PRO A 96 -5.77 -1.31 2.19
C PRO A 96 -7.05 -0.53 2.52
N VAL A 97 -7.93 -0.38 1.54
CA VAL A 97 -9.24 0.28 1.72
C VAL A 97 -10.32 -0.79 1.88
N PHE A 98 -11.13 -0.69 2.93
CA PHE A 98 -12.30 -1.57 3.14
C PHE A 98 -13.32 -1.43 1.99
N GLU A 99 -13.99 -2.54 1.64
CA GLU A 99 -15.09 -2.53 0.67
C GLU A 99 -16.18 -1.52 1.11
N GLY A 100 -16.57 -0.63 0.20
CA GLY A 100 -17.58 0.41 0.45
C GLY A 100 -17.03 1.82 0.74
N ALA A 101 -15.75 2.00 1.04
CA ALA A 101 -15.16 3.33 1.32
C ALA A 101 -14.71 4.12 0.07
N ARG A 102 -14.94 3.58 -1.14
CA ARG A 102 -14.35 4.09 -2.41
C ARG A 102 -14.79 5.50 -2.82
N SER A 103 -15.86 6.05 -2.24
CA SER A 103 -16.30 7.43 -2.52
C SER A 103 -15.78 8.48 -1.54
N ALA A 104 -15.26 8.10 -0.37
CA ALA A 104 -14.91 9.06 0.69
C ALA A 104 -13.52 9.72 0.50
N GLY A 105 -12.63 9.13 -0.30
CA GLY A 105 -11.27 9.63 -0.54
C GLY A 105 -10.95 10.00 -2.00
N ALA A 106 -11.96 10.00 -2.88
CA ALA A 106 -11.75 10.34 -4.28
C ALA A 106 -11.37 11.82 -4.41
N GLY A 107 -10.08 12.10 -4.57
CA GLY A 107 -9.56 13.46 -4.72
C GLY A 107 -8.73 13.98 -3.55
N THR A 108 -8.40 13.17 -2.54
CA THR A 108 -7.44 13.53 -1.49
C THR A 108 -6.38 12.44 -1.31
N ARG A 109 -5.10 12.83 -1.26
CA ARG A 109 -3.96 11.93 -0.96
C ARG A 109 -3.14 12.51 0.18
N GLN A 110 -2.83 11.70 1.18
CA GLN A 110 -2.00 12.08 2.32
C GLN A 110 -0.71 11.27 2.31
N MET A 111 0.42 11.92 2.53
CA MET A 111 1.74 11.31 2.52
C MET A 111 2.59 11.86 3.67
N LEU A 112 3.48 11.03 4.19
CA LEU A 112 4.49 11.42 5.18
C LEU A 112 5.87 11.00 4.66
N TYR A 113 6.77 11.95 4.54
CA TYR A 113 8.14 11.75 4.09
C TYR A 113 9.14 12.00 5.22
N ARG A 114 10.25 11.28 5.20
CA ARG A 114 11.44 11.55 6.01
C ARG A 114 12.63 11.82 5.10
N ALA A 115 13.24 12.97 5.26
CA ALA A 115 14.48 13.35 4.64
C ALA A 115 15.35 13.98 5.73
N ASP A 116 16.00 13.12 6.52
CA ASP A 116 16.81 13.49 7.69
C ASP A 116 17.62 14.79 7.45
N PRO A 117 17.52 15.77 8.38
CA PRO A 117 16.81 15.72 9.65
C PRO A 117 15.30 16.02 9.55
N PHE A 118 14.75 16.23 8.37
CA PHE A 118 13.39 16.71 8.20
C PHE A 118 12.34 15.59 8.12
N GLN A 119 11.15 15.89 8.62
CA GLN A 119 9.93 15.15 8.36
C GLN A 119 8.90 16.08 7.72
N ILE A 120 8.21 15.60 6.68
CA ILE A 120 7.26 16.40 5.92
C ILE A 120 5.97 15.61 5.75
N ASP A 121 4.88 16.10 6.33
CA ASP A 121 3.54 15.67 5.95
C ASP A 121 3.06 16.50 4.75
N VAL A 122 2.36 15.84 3.83
CA VAL A 122 1.83 16.46 2.62
C VAL A 122 0.43 15.91 2.38
N GLN A 123 -0.52 16.81 2.17
CA GLN A 123 -1.87 16.51 1.71
C GLN A 123 -2.11 17.20 0.38
N VAL A 124 -2.61 16.43 -0.59
CA VAL A 124 -3.00 16.93 -1.91
C VAL A 124 -4.49 16.74 -2.09
N GLU A 125 -5.18 17.79 -2.50
CA GLU A 125 -6.64 17.80 -2.66
C GLU A 125 -7.06 18.37 -4.02
N ALA A 126 -8.02 17.71 -4.67
CA ALA A 126 -8.65 18.22 -5.88
C ALA A 126 -9.58 19.39 -5.55
N LYS A 127 -9.51 20.47 -6.34
CA LYS A 127 -10.53 21.53 -6.27
C LYS A 127 -11.77 21.15 -7.10
N PRO A 128 -12.98 21.37 -6.57
CA PRO A 128 -14.20 21.23 -7.37
C PRO A 128 -14.19 22.17 -8.59
N GLY A 129 -14.64 21.66 -9.74
CA GLY A 129 -14.89 22.49 -10.93
C GLY A 129 -13.67 22.86 -11.77
N GLY A 130 -12.51 22.21 -11.59
CA GLY A 130 -11.34 22.45 -12.44
C GLY A 130 -10.22 21.43 -12.30
N ASN A 131 -9.13 21.65 -13.04
CA ASN A 131 -7.93 20.81 -13.02
C ASN A 131 -6.86 21.36 -12.04
N ARG A 132 -7.30 21.87 -10.89
CA ARG A 132 -6.40 22.44 -9.88
C ARG A 132 -6.39 21.59 -8.63
N ILE A 133 -5.23 21.59 -7.98
CA ILE A 133 -5.01 20.91 -6.72
C ILE A 133 -4.47 21.90 -5.70
N VAL A 134 -4.84 21.67 -4.45
CA VAL A 134 -4.23 22.32 -3.30
C VAL A 134 -3.26 21.34 -2.67
N VAL A 135 -2.05 21.81 -2.42
CA VAL A 135 -1.02 21.09 -1.67
C VAL A 135 -0.86 21.80 -0.35
N THR A 136 -1.17 21.13 0.74
CA THR A 136 -0.92 21.57 2.11
C THR A 136 0.07 20.63 2.77
N GLY A 137 0.76 21.11 3.80
CA GLY A 137 1.66 20.26 4.57
C GLY A 137 2.39 21.02 5.65
N GLN A 138 3.17 20.30 6.43
CA GLN A 138 4.01 20.84 7.48
C GLN A 138 5.42 20.23 7.43
N LEU A 139 6.42 21.10 7.63
CA LEU A 139 7.84 20.77 7.66
C LEU A 139 8.36 20.83 9.10
N LEU A 140 8.85 19.70 9.59
CA LEU A 140 9.41 19.56 10.93
C LEU A 140 10.91 19.26 10.84
N ASP A 141 11.72 19.96 11.63
CA ASP A 141 13.11 19.58 11.90
C ASP A 141 13.15 18.64 13.10
N MET A 142 13.64 17.42 12.90
CA MET A 142 13.71 16.41 13.97
C MET A 142 14.91 16.60 14.89
N THR A 143 15.87 17.47 14.55
CA THR A 143 17.04 17.77 15.39
C THR A 143 16.74 18.85 16.42
N ASP A 144 15.93 19.84 16.06
CA ASP A 144 15.41 20.85 16.97
C ASP A 144 13.90 21.03 16.74
N PRO A 145 13.06 20.22 17.41
CA PRO A 145 11.60 20.31 17.26
C PRO A 145 11.01 21.65 17.69
N GLY A 146 11.77 22.48 18.42
CA GLY A 146 11.39 23.84 18.81
C GLY A 146 11.64 24.87 17.70
N VAL A 147 12.62 24.63 16.84
CA VAL A 147 12.84 25.34 15.57
C VAL A 147 12.12 24.56 14.48
N VAL A 148 10.79 24.64 14.52
CA VAL A 148 9.94 24.18 13.43
C VAL A 148 10.44 24.83 12.14
N GLY A 149 10.41 24.12 11.00
CA GLY A 149 11.02 24.54 9.73
C GLY A 149 10.41 25.82 9.16
N ARG A 150 10.59 26.94 9.85
CA ARG A 150 10.01 28.26 9.69
C ARG A 150 10.75 29.01 8.60
N ASP A 151 10.01 29.82 7.84
CA ASP A 151 10.55 30.62 6.75
C ASP A 151 11.28 29.78 5.68
N ALA A 152 11.03 28.46 5.65
CA ALA A 152 11.56 27.54 4.65
C ALA A 152 10.82 27.75 3.34
N ARG A 153 11.58 27.81 2.25
CA ARG A 153 11.01 27.99 0.92
C ARG A 153 10.55 26.65 0.37
N ILE A 154 9.26 26.56 0.07
CA ILE A 154 8.65 25.44 -0.65
C ILE A 154 8.40 25.87 -2.09
N VAL A 155 8.73 24.98 -3.03
CA VAL A 155 8.49 25.16 -4.46
C VAL A 155 7.68 23.98 -4.97
N LEU A 156 6.51 24.27 -5.52
CA LEU A 156 5.66 23.29 -6.20
C LEU A 156 5.80 23.49 -7.70
N SER A 157 6.11 22.44 -8.44
CA SER A 157 6.25 22.46 -9.89
C SER A 157 5.37 21.38 -10.50
N ASN A 158 4.60 21.73 -11.52
CA ASN A 158 3.83 20.76 -12.29
C ASN A 158 4.65 20.14 -13.45
N MET A 159 5.95 20.43 -13.52
CA MET A 159 6.88 19.98 -14.58
C MET A 159 6.46 20.39 -16.01
N ARG A 160 5.47 21.27 -16.16
CA ARG A 160 4.98 21.83 -17.43
C ARG A 160 5.13 23.36 -17.50
N GLY A 161 6.02 23.91 -16.68
CA GLY A 161 6.33 25.34 -16.66
C GLY A 161 5.54 26.16 -15.65
N HIS A 162 4.57 25.58 -14.93
CA HIS A 162 3.92 26.26 -13.81
C HIS A 162 4.63 25.91 -12.50
N VAL A 163 4.99 26.97 -11.76
CA VAL A 163 5.68 26.88 -10.48
C VAL A 163 4.99 27.80 -9.48
N VAL A 164 4.81 27.32 -8.26
CA VAL A 164 4.25 28.07 -7.13
C VAL A 164 5.24 28.04 -5.98
N HIS A 165 5.44 29.20 -5.37
CA HIS A 165 6.29 29.36 -4.20
C HIS A 165 5.42 29.53 -2.95
N ALA A 166 5.76 28.81 -1.90
CA ALA A 166 5.19 29.00 -0.57
C ALA A 166 6.32 29.15 0.45
N ILE A 167 6.02 29.83 1.55
CA ILE A 167 6.93 29.99 2.68
C ILE A 167 6.21 29.39 3.88
N THR A 168 6.91 28.56 4.64
CA THR A 168 6.35 27.96 5.84
C THR A 168 6.14 29.01 6.94
N ASN A 169 5.04 28.89 7.67
CA ASN A 169 4.76 29.76 8.81
C ASN A 169 5.61 29.38 10.04
N GLN A 170 5.35 30.02 11.19
CA GLN A 170 6.05 29.72 12.46
C GLN A 170 5.86 28.29 12.97
N PHE A 171 4.88 27.55 12.44
CA PHE A 171 4.60 26.15 12.74
C PHE A 171 5.07 25.23 11.61
N GLY A 172 5.86 25.71 10.64
CA GLY A 172 6.35 24.89 9.53
C GLY A 172 5.28 24.57 8.47
N GLU A 173 4.06 25.11 8.59
CA GLU A 173 2.95 24.80 7.68
C GLU A 173 3.04 25.62 6.39
N PHE A 174 2.66 25.02 5.26
CA PHE A 174 2.59 25.66 3.96
C PHE A 174 1.31 25.27 3.21
N SER A 175 0.92 26.10 2.25
CA SER A 175 -0.17 25.84 1.33
C SER A 175 0.12 26.46 -0.04
N GLY A 176 -0.22 25.74 -1.11
CA GLY A 176 -0.09 26.23 -2.48
C GLY A 176 -1.10 25.58 -3.41
N GLU A 177 -1.64 26.35 -4.34
CA GLU A 177 -2.55 25.86 -5.37
C GLU A 177 -1.85 25.81 -6.72
N ILE A 178 -1.89 24.66 -7.39
CA ILE A 178 -1.24 24.47 -8.69
C ILE A 178 -2.14 23.64 -9.62
N GLU A 179 -1.95 23.80 -10.93
CA GLU A 179 -2.62 22.94 -11.90
C GLU A 179 -2.10 21.51 -11.83
N ASN A 180 -3.02 20.54 -11.85
CA ASN A 180 -2.67 19.12 -11.85
C ASN A 180 -2.22 18.68 -13.24
N SER A 181 -0.94 18.31 -13.36
CA SER A 181 -0.35 17.81 -14.61
C SER A 181 -0.09 16.30 -14.62
N GLY A 182 -0.30 15.62 -13.49
CA GLY A 182 0.16 14.24 -13.21
C GLY A 182 1.62 14.14 -12.72
N ASP A 183 2.46 15.13 -13.02
CA ASP A 183 3.89 15.15 -12.68
C ASP A 183 4.21 16.28 -11.68
N LEU A 184 3.63 16.20 -10.48
CA LEU A 184 3.89 17.17 -9.42
C LEU A 184 5.26 16.90 -8.76
N GLN A 185 6.03 17.95 -8.54
CA GLN A 185 7.28 17.93 -7.77
C GLN A 185 7.22 19.00 -6.68
N MET A 186 7.65 18.64 -5.48
CA MET A 186 7.86 19.56 -4.37
C MET A 186 9.35 19.65 -4.07
N THR A 187 9.87 20.86 -3.94
CA THR A 187 11.25 21.11 -3.53
C THR A 187 11.24 22.01 -2.30
N PHE A 188 12.09 21.72 -1.33
CA PHE A 188 12.31 22.63 -0.21
C PHE A 188 13.77 22.71 0.18
N SER A 189 14.12 23.78 0.86
CA SER A 189 15.46 24.02 1.39
C SER A 189 15.33 24.68 2.75
N SER A 190 16.10 24.19 3.71
CA SER A 190 16.26 24.81 5.03
C SER A 190 17.75 25.08 5.22
N GLY A 191 18.11 26.36 5.41
CA GLY A 191 19.51 26.81 5.50
C GLY A 191 20.33 26.65 4.21
N ASP A 192 21.64 26.44 4.36
CA ASP A 192 22.62 26.36 3.26
C ASP A 192 22.77 24.95 2.65
N GLY A 193 21.85 24.03 2.95
CA GLY A 193 21.87 22.67 2.44
C GLY A 193 21.46 22.55 0.97
N LEU A 194 21.74 21.38 0.38
CA LEU A 194 21.19 21.03 -0.93
C LEU A 194 19.65 20.95 -0.87
N PRO A 195 18.94 21.40 -1.91
CA PRO A 195 17.50 21.30 -1.96
C PRO A 195 17.05 19.84 -1.94
N ILE A 196 16.04 19.55 -1.13
CA ILE A 196 15.39 18.23 -1.09
C ILE A 196 14.24 18.24 -2.08
N VAL A 197 14.23 17.26 -2.98
CA VAL A 197 13.26 17.16 -4.08
C VAL A 197 12.42 15.90 -3.91
N ILE A 198 11.11 16.09 -3.69
CA ILE A 198 10.12 15.02 -3.55
C ILE A 198 9.26 14.98 -4.81
N SER A 199 9.20 13.80 -5.43
CA SER A 199 8.34 13.54 -6.58
C SER A 199 6.96 13.09 -6.09
N LEU A 200 5.92 13.88 -6.36
CA LEU A 200 4.53 13.62 -6.02
C LEU A 200 3.72 13.20 -7.27
N ARG A 201 4.32 12.32 -8.09
CA ARG A 201 3.66 11.81 -9.31
C ARG A 201 2.35 11.15 -8.97
N ASP A 202 1.41 11.26 -9.90
CA ASP A 202 0.05 10.76 -9.74
C ASP A 202 -0.54 11.26 -8.41
N ALA A 203 -0.39 12.56 -8.15
CA ALA A 203 -0.71 13.20 -6.86
C ALA A 203 -2.14 12.90 -6.37
N LEU A 204 -3.05 12.61 -7.30
CA LEU A 204 -4.43 12.19 -7.06
C LEU A 204 -4.80 10.86 -7.74
N GLY A 205 -3.81 10.12 -8.27
CA GLY A 205 -4.02 8.91 -9.05
C GLY A 205 -4.51 9.21 -10.46
N ASN A 206 -4.72 8.17 -11.28
CA ASN A 206 -5.44 8.34 -12.54
C ASN A 206 -6.88 8.78 -12.22
N LEU A 207 -7.14 10.07 -12.27
CA LEU A 207 -8.49 10.61 -12.35
C LEU A 207 -9.09 10.15 -13.69
N GLU A 208 -9.66 8.95 -13.75
CA GLU A 208 -10.48 8.51 -14.86
C GLU A 208 -11.71 9.43 -14.94
N GLY A 209 -11.62 10.44 -15.81
CA GLY A 209 -12.70 11.41 -16.00
C GLY A 209 -12.47 12.42 -17.13
N GLY A 210 -11.28 12.51 -17.69
CA GLY A 210 -11.05 13.25 -18.93
C GLY A 210 -11.51 12.42 -20.13
N LYS A 211 -12.76 12.60 -20.57
CA LYS A 211 -13.16 12.17 -21.91
C LYS A 211 -12.16 12.73 -22.92
N ARG A 212 -11.53 11.84 -23.68
CA ARG A 212 -10.82 12.17 -24.93
C ARG A 212 -11.78 12.77 -25.94
#